data_AF-A0A0C3Q9L8-F1
#
_entry.id   AF-A0A0C3Q9L8-F1
#
_cell.length_a   1.000
_cell.length_b   1.000
_cell.length_c   1.000
_cell.angle_alpha   90.00
_cell.angle_beta   90.00
_cell.angle_gamma   90.00
#
_symmetry.space_group_name_H-M   'P 1'
#
loop_
_entity.id
_entity.type
_entity.pdbx_description
1 polymer ?
#
loop_
_entity_poly.entity_id
_entity_poly.type
_entity_poly.pdbx_seq_one_letter_code
_entity_poly.pdbx_strand_id
1 'polypeptide(L)'
;MGLPALEKKTEFWKRYDRQADIHDNKMIEDLSENLDVLLIFAALFSAINTAFISLTMPGLSSDPLTETNALLRLLVMKVDNNTLITADLSPPFNPSSNSVIVNCLLYGSLSCSLLVAVGAMMAKEWLQSFDRTGQTGPLEEQGRFRQRKFNGVRQWHLEPIIRSLPNVLLSSVILFFAGVCLFL
;
A
#
# COMPACT_ATOMS: atom_id res chain seq x y z
N MET A 1 -1.30 11.26 61.12
CA MET A 1 -2.23 12.27 60.55
C MET A 1 -2.56 11.83 59.13
N GLY A 2 -3.75 11.23 58.92
CA GLY A 2 -4.10 10.60 57.65
C GLY A 2 -4.61 11.61 56.63
N LEU A 3 -3.97 11.69 55.47
CA LEU A 3 -4.42 12.52 54.34
C LEU A 3 -5.90 12.18 53.97
N PRO A 4 -6.76 13.18 53.73
CA PRO A 4 -8.17 13.00 53.39
C PRO A 4 -8.31 12.13 52.13
N ALA A 5 -9.34 11.27 52.09
CA ALA A 5 -9.50 10.24 51.06
C ALA A 5 -9.48 10.76 49.60
N LEU A 6 -9.89 12.03 49.39
CA LEU A 6 -9.87 12.73 48.10
C LEU A 6 -8.45 13.01 47.59
N GLU A 7 -7.51 13.30 48.48
CA GLU A 7 -6.13 13.63 48.13
C GLU A 7 -5.36 12.36 47.70
N LYS A 8 -5.63 11.23 48.37
CA LYS A 8 -5.11 9.91 47.98
C LYS A 8 -5.63 9.45 46.62
N LYS A 9 -6.92 9.66 46.33
CA LYS A 9 -7.51 9.36 45.02
C LYS A 9 -6.83 10.19 43.93
N THR A 10 -6.61 11.48 44.16
CA THR A 10 -5.97 12.39 43.21
C THR A 10 -4.50 12.04 42.97
N GLU A 11 -3.74 11.70 44.03
CA GLU A 11 -2.37 11.18 43.92
C GLU A 11 -2.32 9.86 43.12
N PHE A 12 -3.25 8.94 43.37
CA PHE A 12 -3.34 7.68 42.64
C PHE A 12 -3.56 7.92 41.14
N TRP A 13 -4.52 8.77 40.77
CA TRP A 13 -4.78 9.11 39.37
C TRP A 13 -3.60 9.83 38.71
N LYS A 14 -2.92 10.74 39.41
CA LYS A 14 -1.70 11.39 38.91
C LYS A 14 -0.57 10.38 38.67
N ARG A 15 -0.37 9.43 39.58
CA ARG A 15 0.64 8.37 39.40
C ARG A 15 0.27 7.42 38.26
N TYR A 16 -1.01 7.06 38.14
CA TYR A 16 -1.50 6.22 37.05
C TYR A 16 -1.34 6.89 35.69
N ASP A 17 -1.75 8.16 35.56
CA ASP A 17 -1.68 8.88 34.28
C ASP A 17 -0.24 9.05 33.81
N ARG A 18 0.68 9.38 34.72
CA ARG A 18 2.12 9.43 34.44
C ARG A 18 2.68 8.10 33.94
N GLN A 19 2.29 6.98 34.58
CA GLN A 19 2.77 5.66 34.16
C GLN A 19 2.16 5.24 32.81
N ALA A 20 0.89 5.55 32.59
CA ALA A 20 0.21 5.29 31.33
C ALA A 20 0.82 6.10 30.18
N ASP A 21 1.17 7.38 30.41
CA ASP A 21 1.81 8.22 29.39
C ASP A 21 3.18 7.69 28.95
N ILE A 22 3.99 7.21 29.89
CA ILE A 22 5.31 6.65 29.57
C ILE A 22 5.16 5.38 28.70
N HIS A 23 4.19 4.53 29.04
CA HIS A 23 3.95 3.30 28.28
C HIS A 23 3.34 3.58 26.90
N ASP A 24 2.34 4.46 26.84
CA ASP A 24 1.65 4.83 25.59
C ASP A 24 2.63 5.52 24.63
N ASN A 25 3.44 6.48 25.10
CA ASN A 25 4.42 7.17 24.26
C ASN A 25 5.48 6.22 23.70
N LYS A 26 5.98 5.28 24.51
CA LYS A 26 6.97 4.30 24.03
C LYS A 26 6.38 3.36 22.97
N MET A 27 5.13 2.93 23.17
CA MET A 27 4.42 2.10 22.19
C MET A 27 4.14 2.88 20.90
N ILE A 28 3.79 4.16 21.01
CA ILE A 28 3.57 5.08 19.88
C ILE A 28 4.86 5.27 19.08
N GLU A 29 5.99 5.50 19.76
CA GLU A 29 7.28 5.70 19.09
C GLU A 29 7.69 4.46 18.28
N ASP A 30 7.70 3.28 18.90
CA ASP A 30 8.05 2.01 18.24
C ASP A 30 7.12 1.69 17.07
N LEU A 31 5.80 1.87 17.24
CA LEU A 31 4.86 1.63 16.16
C LEU A 31 5.02 2.64 15.02
N SER A 32 5.28 3.92 15.31
CA SER A 32 5.54 4.94 14.29
C SER A 32 6.78 4.59 13.46
N GLU A 33 7.88 4.21 14.11
CA GLU A 33 9.12 3.84 13.43
C GLU A 33 8.90 2.64 12.49
N ASN A 34 8.20 1.61 12.97
CA ASN A 34 7.87 0.44 12.15
C ASN A 34 7.00 0.78 10.92
N LEU A 35 6.03 1.68 11.09
CA LEU A 35 5.18 2.15 9.99
C LEU A 35 5.97 2.99 8.98
N ASP A 36 6.92 3.79 9.43
CA ASP A 36 7.78 4.60 8.56
C ASP A 36 8.70 3.73 7.69
N VAL A 37 9.29 2.68 8.28
CA VAL A 37 10.06 1.68 7.52
C VAL A 37 9.18 1.01 6.46
N LEU A 38 7.96 0.62 6.82
CA LEU A 38 7.03 -0.02 5.90
C LEU A 38 6.63 0.91 4.74
N LEU A 39 6.41 2.19 5.03
CA LEU A 39 6.05 3.20 4.03
C LEU A 39 7.20 3.44 3.04
N ILE A 40 8.44 3.54 3.52
CA ILE A 40 9.63 3.65 2.68
C ILE A 40 9.75 2.44 1.77
N PHE A 41 9.59 1.23 2.31
CA PHE A 41 9.63 0.01 1.53
C PHE A 41 8.51 -0.02 0.46
N ALA A 42 7.27 0.32 0.84
CA ALA A 42 6.15 0.37 -0.09
C ALA A 42 6.38 1.36 -1.25
N ALA A 43 6.96 2.53 -0.95
CA ALA A 43 7.29 3.54 -1.96
C ALA A 43 8.38 3.06 -2.93
N LEU A 44 9.47 2.48 -2.40
CA LEU A 44 10.56 1.93 -3.21
C LEU A 44 10.08 0.77 -4.08
N PHE A 45 9.31 -0.15 -3.50
CA PHE A 45 8.72 -1.27 -4.23
C PHE A 45 7.75 -0.78 -5.32
N SER A 46 6.92 0.22 -5.03
CA SER A 46 6.03 0.84 -6.02
C SER A 46 6.81 1.44 -7.20
N ALA A 47 7.94 2.10 -6.94
CA ALA A 47 8.79 2.67 -8.00
C ALA A 47 9.39 1.57 -8.90
N ILE A 48 9.93 0.51 -8.30
CA ILE A 48 10.49 -0.63 -9.03
C ILE A 48 9.40 -1.31 -9.87
N ASN A 49 8.24 -1.60 -9.26
CA ASN A 49 7.12 -2.25 -9.94
C ASN A 49 6.58 -1.38 -11.08
N THR A 50 6.48 -0.07 -10.90
CA THR A 50 6.10 0.87 -11.97
C THR A 50 7.09 0.85 -13.14
N ALA A 51 8.38 0.78 -12.87
CA ALA A 51 9.40 0.66 -13.92
C ALA A 51 9.23 -0.66 -14.70
N PHE A 52 8.99 -1.78 -14.01
CA PHE A 52 8.71 -3.06 -14.67
C PHE A 52 7.42 -3.02 -15.50
N ILE A 53 6.34 -2.44 -14.98
CA ILE A 53 5.09 -2.24 -15.73
C ILE A 53 5.36 -1.45 -17.02
N SER A 54 6.19 -0.40 -16.95
CA SER A 54 6.57 0.36 -18.14
C SER A 54 7.35 -0.46 -19.17
N LEU A 55 8.09 -1.49 -18.73
CA LEU A 55 8.81 -2.42 -19.62
C LEU A 55 7.89 -3.50 -20.19
N THR A 56 6.85 -3.92 -19.46
CA THR A 56 5.91 -4.95 -19.93
C THR A 56 4.80 -4.38 -20.81
N MET A 57 4.46 -3.11 -20.66
CA MET A 57 3.37 -2.43 -21.39
C MET A 57 3.49 -2.48 -22.93
N PRO A 58 4.69 -2.32 -23.54
CA PRO A 58 4.87 -2.52 -24.98
C PRO A 58 4.52 -3.94 -25.45
N GLY A 59 4.60 -4.95 -24.58
CA GLY A 59 4.24 -6.34 -24.90
C GLY A 59 2.73 -6.63 -24.98
N LEU A 60 1.87 -5.66 -24.64
CA LEU A 60 0.40 -5.77 -24.79
C LEU A 60 -0.19 -4.82 -25.83
N SER A 61 0.63 -4.02 -26.49
CA SER A 61 0.20 -3.18 -27.61
C SER A 61 0.84 -3.72 -28.88
N SER A 62 0.13 -3.72 -30.00
CA SER A 62 0.76 -4.00 -31.30
C SER A 62 1.85 -2.95 -31.49
N ASP A 63 3.10 -3.39 -31.40
CA ASP A 63 4.24 -2.51 -31.62
C ASP A 63 4.07 -1.94 -33.05
N PRO A 64 3.91 -0.60 -33.20
CA PRO A 64 3.67 -0.01 -34.51
C PRO A 64 4.81 -0.32 -35.49
N LEU A 65 6.00 -0.63 -35.00
CA LEU A 65 7.12 -1.11 -35.81
C LEU A 65 6.90 -2.54 -36.33
N THR A 66 6.29 -3.42 -35.54
CA THR A 66 5.99 -4.79 -35.95
C THR A 66 4.82 -4.81 -36.93
N GLU A 67 3.78 -4.00 -36.71
CA GLU A 67 2.71 -3.79 -37.70
C GLU A 67 3.25 -3.17 -38.99
N THR A 68 4.08 -2.13 -38.89
CA THR A 68 4.67 -1.49 -40.07
C THR A 68 5.60 -2.44 -40.82
N ASN A 69 6.41 -3.25 -40.13
CA ASN A 69 7.27 -4.26 -40.76
C ASN A 69 6.47 -5.42 -41.35
N ALA A 70 5.39 -5.85 -40.71
CA ALA A 70 4.49 -6.87 -41.25
C ALA A 70 3.78 -6.37 -42.52
N LEU A 71 3.29 -5.13 -42.49
CA LEU A 71 2.70 -4.46 -43.66
C LEU A 71 3.75 -4.22 -44.77
N LEU A 72 4.98 -3.81 -44.42
CA LEU A 72 6.08 -3.66 -45.38
C LEU A 72 6.44 -4.99 -46.04
N ARG A 73 6.53 -6.07 -45.25
CA ARG A 73 6.82 -7.41 -45.76
C ARG A 73 5.71 -7.91 -46.69
N LEU A 74 4.45 -7.63 -46.34
CA LEU A 74 3.31 -7.87 -47.22
C LEU A 74 3.39 -7.05 -48.50
N LEU A 75 3.77 -5.77 -48.43
CA LEU A 75 3.90 -4.89 -49.59
C LEU A 75 5.03 -5.35 -50.53
N VAL A 76 6.20 -5.69 -49.99
CA VAL A 76 7.34 -6.23 -50.76
C VAL A 76 6.95 -7.54 -51.46
N MET A 77 6.25 -8.44 -50.77
CA MET A 77 5.80 -9.72 -51.34
C MET A 77 4.66 -9.55 -52.36
N LYS A 78 3.86 -8.47 -52.25
CA LYS A 78 2.76 -8.14 -53.18
C LYS A 78 3.25 -7.38 -54.42
N VAL A 79 4.28 -6.53 -54.31
CA VAL A 79 4.93 -5.85 -55.45
C VAL A 79 5.57 -6.86 -56.40
N ASP A 80 6.10 -7.95 -55.88
CA ASP A 80 6.73 -9.01 -56.69
C ASP A 80 5.71 -9.89 -57.44
N ASN A 81 4.45 -9.95 -56.99
CA ASN A 81 3.45 -10.89 -57.51
C ASN A 81 2.25 -10.24 -58.26
N ASN A 82 2.29 -8.93 -58.53
CA ASN A 82 1.38 -8.18 -59.42
C ASN A 82 -0.16 -8.33 -59.24
N THR A 83 -0.65 -8.98 -58.18
CA THR A 83 -2.09 -9.20 -57.94
C THR A 83 -2.62 -8.34 -56.79
N LEU A 84 -3.38 -7.30 -57.11
CA LEU A 84 -4.15 -6.48 -56.16
C LEU A 84 -5.41 -7.22 -55.71
N ILE A 85 -5.29 -8.01 -54.64
CA ILE A 85 -6.44 -8.47 -53.85
C ILE A 85 -6.42 -7.70 -52.53
N THR A 86 -7.48 -6.91 -52.30
CA THR A 86 -7.90 -6.30 -51.03
C THR A 86 -8.26 -7.41 -50.04
N ALA A 87 -7.23 -8.02 -49.44
CA ALA A 87 -7.42 -8.89 -48.28
C ALA A 87 -7.38 -8.00 -47.04
N ASP A 88 -8.35 -8.13 -46.14
CA ASP A 88 -8.41 -7.45 -44.84
C ASP A 88 -7.02 -7.45 -44.18
N LEU A 89 -6.41 -6.26 -44.09
CA LEU A 89 -4.98 -6.05 -43.89
C LEU A 89 -4.54 -6.07 -42.42
N SER A 90 -5.35 -6.56 -41.49
CA SER A 90 -4.91 -6.66 -40.09
C SER A 90 -5.61 -7.83 -39.41
N PRO A 91 -4.89 -8.91 -39.05
CA PRO A 91 -5.44 -9.86 -38.08
C PRO A 91 -5.69 -9.10 -36.77
N PRO A 92 -6.83 -9.30 -36.09
CA PRO A 92 -7.08 -8.62 -34.82
C PRO A 92 -5.96 -8.99 -33.84
N PHE A 93 -5.27 -7.98 -33.32
CA PHE A 93 -4.24 -8.14 -32.31
C PHE A 93 -4.84 -8.88 -31.12
N ASN A 94 -4.42 -10.13 -30.94
CA ASN A 94 -4.83 -10.94 -29.81
C ASN A 94 -3.66 -11.05 -28.84
N PRO A 95 -3.64 -10.29 -27.73
CA PRO A 95 -2.54 -10.32 -26.79
C PRO A 95 -2.38 -11.75 -26.24
N SER A 96 -1.14 -12.21 -26.09
CA SER A 96 -0.88 -13.52 -25.51
C SER A 96 -1.49 -13.59 -24.11
N SER A 97 -2.18 -14.70 -23.78
CA SER A 97 -2.81 -14.86 -22.46
C SER A 97 -1.80 -14.70 -21.31
N ASN A 98 -0.55 -15.07 -21.53
CA ASN A 98 0.54 -14.90 -20.56
C ASN A 98 0.87 -13.42 -20.32
N SER A 99 0.91 -12.59 -21.37
CA SER A 99 1.14 -11.15 -21.24
C SER A 99 0.06 -10.47 -20.40
N VAL A 100 -1.20 -10.88 -20.56
CA VAL A 100 -2.33 -10.36 -19.77
C VAL A 100 -2.18 -10.76 -18.30
N ILE A 101 -1.88 -12.03 -18.02
CA ILE A 101 -1.70 -12.54 -16.65
C ILE A 101 -0.55 -11.82 -15.94
N VAL A 102 0.60 -11.65 -16.60
CA VAL A 102 1.75 -10.92 -16.05
C VAL A 102 1.37 -9.50 -15.65
N ASN A 103 0.67 -8.77 -16.52
CA ASN A 103 0.28 -7.39 -16.22
C ASN A 103 -0.74 -7.33 -15.08
N CYS A 104 -1.72 -8.24 -15.05
CA CYS A 104 -2.65 -8.32 -13.92
C CYS A 104 -1.91 -8.58 -12.59
N LEU A 105 -0.89 -9.46 -12.58
CA LEU A 105 -0.08 -9.72 -11.39
C LEU A 105 0.77 -8.51 -10.97
N LEU A 106 1.36 -7.79 -11.93
CA LEU A 106 2.14 -6.57 -11.67
C LEU A 106 1.27 -5.41 -11.16
N TYR A 107 0.12 -5.14 -11.79
CA TYR A 107 -0.83 -4.13 -11.30
C TYR A 107 -1.46 -4.52 -9.96
N GLY A 108 -1.72 -5.81 -9.74
CA GLY A 108 -2.23 -6.34 -8.48
C GLY A 108 -1.24 -6.15 -7.33
N SER A 109 0.03 -6.49 -7.55
CA SER A 109 1.09 -6.24 -6.57
C SER A 109 1.27 -4.75 -6.29
N LEU A 110 1.30 -3.89 -7.32
CA LEU A 110 1.36 -2.44 -7.15
C LEU A 110 0.21 -1.91 -6.27
N SER A 111 -1.02 -2.32 -6.58
CA SER A 111 -2.23 -1.91 -5.85
C SER A 111 -2.19 -2.37 -4.39
N CYS A 112 -1.74 -3.59 -4.14
CA CYS A 112 -1.57 -4.14 -2.80
C CYS A 112 -0.53 -3.33 -1.98
N SER A 113 0.60 -2.95 -2.60
CA SER A 113 1.60 -2.09 -1.96
C SER A 113 1.05 -0.69 -1.63
N LEU A 114 0.23 -0.12 -2.52
CA LEU A 114 -0.40 1.17 -2.29
C LEU A 114 -1.40 1.13 -1.13
N LEU A 115 -2.19 0.05 -1.03
CA LEU A 115 -3.11 -0.18 0.09
C LEU A 115 -2.35 -0.26 1.42
N VAL A 116 -1.17 -0.88 1.44
CA VAL A 116 -0.30 -0.90 2.62
C VAL A 116 0.19 0.51 2.97
N ALA A 117 0.62 1.30 1.98
CA ALA A 117 1.05 2.67 2.21
C ALA A 117 -0.07 3.54 2.81
N VAL A 118 -1.29 3.44 2.26
CA VAL A 118 -2.47 4.14 2.80
C VAL A 118 -2.79 3.69 4.21
N GLY A 119 -2.80 2.37 4.47
CA GLY A 119 -3.05 1.83 5.81
C GLY A 119 -1.98 2.26 6.82
N ALA A 120 -0.70 2.32 6.41
CA ALA A 120 0.38 2.80 7.25
C ALA A 120 0.23 4.30 7.57
N MET A 121 -0.14 5.12 6.59
CA MET A 121 -0.44 6.55 6.82
C MET A 121 -1.62 6.75 7.76
N MET A 122 -2.73 6.02 7.58
CA MET A 122 -3.88 6.10 8.51
C MET A 122 -3.51 5.67 9.92
N ALA A 123 -2.71 4.62 10.06
CA ALA A 123 -2.20 4.17 11.36
C ALA A 123 -1.31 5.23 12.02
N LYS A 124 -0.46 5.92 11.24
CA LYS A 124 0.40 7.00 11.73
C LYS A 124 -0.39 8.24 12.14
N GLU A 125 -1.33 8.71 11.33
CA GLU A 125 -2.22 9.82 11.67
C GLU A 125 -3.00 9.52 12.95
N TRP A 126 -3.48 8.28 13.07
CA TRP A 126 -4.15 7.82 14.26
C TRP A 126 -3.23 7.91 15.47
N LEU A 127 -2.00 7.39 15.37
CA LEU A 127 -1.02 7.35 16.45
C LEU A 127 -0.60 8.75 16.93
N GLN A 128 -0.40 9.68 16.01
CA GLN A 128 -0.17 11.09 16.31
C GLN A 128 -1.36 11.72 17.02
N SER A 129 -2.57 11.26 16.75
CA SER A 129 -3.74 11.71 17.51
C SER A 129 -3.72 11.23 18.98
N PHE A 130 -3.02 10.13 19.31
CA PHE A 130 -2.84 9.68 20.70
C PHE A 130 -1.77 10.45 21.44
N ASP A 131 -0.87 11.12 20.74
CA ASP A 131 0.16 11.94 21.36
C ASP A 131 -0.51 13.06 22.18
N ARG A 132 -0.28 13.01 23.50
CA ARG A 132 -0.90 13.88 24.51
C ARG A 132 -0.10 15.15 24.73
N THR A 133 0.93 15.42 23.93
CA THR A 133 1.85 16.55 24.09
C THR A 133 1.10 17.89 24.04
N GLY A 134 0.65 18.37 25.22
CA GLY A 134 0.04 19.69 25.41
C GLY A 134 -1.35 19.75 26.06
N GLN A 135 -2.02 18.64 26.40
CA GLN A 135 -3.37 18.72 26.99
C GLN A 135 -3.35 19.11 28.47
N THR A 136 -3.53 20.41 28.74
CA THR A 136 -3.71 20.99 30.08
C THR A 136 -5.22 21.09 30.36
N GLY A 137 -5.82 20.06 30.96
CA GLY A 137 -7.27 20.02 31.22
C GLY A 137 -7.65 19.14 32.42
N PRO A 138 -8.85 19.29 33.00
CA PRO A 138 -9.28 18.55 34.18
C PRO A 138 -9.31 17.03 33.93
N LEU A 139 -8.80 16.27 34.91
CA LEU A 139 -8.57 14.81 34.88
C LEU A 139 -9.79 13.97 34.44
N GLU A 140 -11.00 14.48 34.66
CA GLU A 140 -12.27 13.80 34.35
C GLU A 140 -12.65 13.89 32.86
N GLU A 141 -12.31 15.01 32.20
CA GLU A 141 -12.57 15.20 30.77
C GLU A 141 -11.57 14.41 29.92
N GLN A 142 -10.32 14.28 30.38
CA GLN A 142 -9.31 13.43 29.75
C GLN A 142 -9.76 11.96 29.72
N GLY A 143 -10.36 11.44 30.79
CA GLY A 143 -10.88 10.07 30.83
C GLY A 143 -12.00 9.80 29.81
N ARG A 144 -12.95 10.72 29.69
CA ARG A 144 -14.06 10.61 28.71
C ARG A 144 -13.62 10.79 27.26
N PHE A 145 -12.59 11.58 27.01
CA PHE A 145 -12.01 11.72 25.67
C PHE A 145 -11.23 10.45 25.29
N ARG A 146 -10.48 9.88 26.23
CA ARG A 146 -9.79 8.58 26.08
C ARG A 146 -10.78 7.47 25.71
N GLN A 147 -11.93 7.42 26.39
CA GLN A 147 -12.91 6.36 26.16
C GLN A 147 -13.68 6.51 24.84
N ARG A 148 -13.91 7.74 24.37
CA ARG A 148 -14.48 8.00 23.03
C ARG A 148 -13.50 7.65 21.91
N LYS A 149 -12.21 7.99 22.05
CA LYS A 149 -11.18 7.54 21.11
C LYS A 149 -10.99 6.02 21.13
N PHE A 150 -10.92 5.41 22.31
CA PHE A 150 -10.79 3.96 22.45
C PHE A 150 -12.00 3.19 21.89
N ASN A 151 -13.22 3.73 22.03
CA ASN A 151 -14.40 3.18 21.34
C ASN A 151 -14.28 3.31 19.82
N GLY A 152 -13.77 4.42 19.30
CA GLY A 152 -13.48 4.57 17.88
C GLY A 152 -12.50 3.51 17.36
N VAL A 153 -11.48 3.18 18.16
CA VAL A 153 -10.44 2.17 17.86
C VAL A 153 -10.99 0.76 17.80
N ARG A 154 -11.77 0.41 18.83
CA ARG A 154 -12.41 -0.91 18.92
C ARG A 154 -13.47 -1.09 17.84
N GLN A 155 -14.09 0.00 17.40
CA GLN A 155 -15.06 -0.02 16.31
C GLN A 155 -14.38 -0.08 14.93
N TRP A 156 -13.19 0.50 14.77
CA TRP A 156 -12.46 0.56 13.50
C TRP A 156 -11.51 -0.62 13.20
N HIS A 157 -11.36 -1.61 14.10
CA HIS A 157 -10.47 -2.78 13.86
C HIS A 157 -9.05 -2.38 13.41
N LEU A 158 -8.49 -1.27 13.94
CA LEU A 158 -7.16 -0.80 13.54
C LEU A 158 -6.03 -1.73 13.98
N GLU A 159 -6.19 -2.38 15.13
CA GLU A 159 -5.21 -3.31 15.69
C GLU A 159 -4.92 -4.52 14.77
N PRO A 160 -5.93 -5.23 14.23
CA PRO A 160 -5.67 -6.27 13.23
C PRO A 160 -5.17 -5.72 11.90
N ILE A 161 -5.58 -4.50 11.48
CA ILE A 161 -5.10 -3.88 10.23
C ILE A 161 -3.59 -3.64 10.32
N ILE A 162 -3.12 -2.98 11.37
CA ILE A 162 -1.69 -2.66 11.57
C ILE A 162 -0.85 -3.93 11.57
N ARG A 163 -1.33 -4.98 12.25
CA ARG A 163 -0.64 -6.28 12.28
C ARG A 163 -0.65 -7.00 10.94
N SER A 164 -1.62 -6.72 10.07
CA SER A 164 -1.73 -7.33 8.74
C SER A 164 -0.90 -6.62 7.67
N LEU A 165 -0.59 -5.33 7.84
CA LEU A 165 0.11 -4.50 6.85
C LEU A 165 1.42 -5.14 6.33
N PRO A 166 2.34 -5.66 7.17
CA PRO A 166 3.56 -6.29 6.69
C PRO A 166 3.30 -7.56 5.89
N ASN A 167 2.27 -8.33 6.26
CA ASN A 167 1.91 -9.57 5.56
C ASN A 167 1.35 -9.29 4.16
N VAL A 168 0.54 -8.24 4.04
CA VAL A 168 -0.02 -7.78 2.76
C VAL A 168 1.08 -7.23 1.84
N LEU A 169 2.04 -6.51 2.41
CA LEU A 169 3.21 -6.04 1.67
C LEU A 169 4.05 -7.23 1.15
N LEU A 170 4.29 -8.23 2.01
CA LEU A 170 5.05 -9.42 1.61
C LEU A 170 4.33 -10.23 0.52
N SER A 171 3.00 -10.37 0.62
CA SER A 171 2.23 -11.05 -0.43
C SER A 171 2.30 -10.29 -1.77
N SER A 172 2.34 -8.96 -1.74
CA SER A 172 2.60 -8.13 -2.92
C SER A 172 3.96 -8.43 -3.56
N VAL A 173 5.03 -8.54 -2.76
CA VAL A 173 6.37 -8.89 -3.26
C VAL A 173 6.38 -10.27 -3.90
N ILE A 174 5.70 -11.26 -3.31
CA ILE A 174 5.60 -12.61 -3.86
C ILE A 174 4.86 -12.59 -5.21
N LEU A 175 3.74 -11.85 -5.30
CA LEU A 175 3.00 -11.68 -6.55
C LEU A 175 3.85 -11.02 -7.64
N PHE A 176 4.66 -10.03 -7.28
CA PHE A 176 5.58 -9.38 -8.21
C PHE A 176 6.64 -10.35 -8.74
N PHE A 177 7.30 -11.13 -7.87
CA PHE A 177 8.26 -12.14 -8.31
C PHE A 177 7.62 -13.19 -9.22
N ALA A 178 6.41 -13.65 -8.90
CA ALA A 178 5.67 -14.57 -9.76
C ALA A 178 5.40 -13.95 -11.14
N GLY A 179 5.01 -12.67 -11.19
CA GLY A 179 4.83 -11.92 -12.45
C GLY A 179 6.12 -11.82 -13.26
N VAL A 180 7.26 -11.53 -12.62
CA VAL A 180 8.57 -11.46 -13.28
C VAL A 180 9.03 -12.84 -13.78
N CYS A 181 8.84 -13.90 -13.01
CA CYS A 181 9.17 -15.26 -13.44
C CYS A 181 8.33 -15.75 -14.63
N LEU A 182 7.09 -15.27 -14.76
CA LEU A 182 6.24 -15.56 -15.93
C LEU A 182 6.57 -14.69 -17.14
N PHE A 183 7.18 -13.51 -16.90
CA PHE A 183 7.61 -12.60 -17.97
C PHE A 183 8.91 -13.03 -18.63
N LEU A 184 9.84 -13.60 -17.86
CA LEU A 184 11.15 -14.08 -18.32
C LEU A 184 11.03 -15.36 -19.16
#